data_AF-A0A0K2RKN3-F1
#
_entry.id   AF-A0A0K2RKN3-F1
#
_cell.length_a   1.000
_cell.length_b   1.000
_cell.length_c   1.000
_cell.angle_alpha   90.00
_cell.angle_beta   90.00
_cell.angle_gamma   90.00
#
_symmetry.space_group_name_H-M   'P 1'
#
loop_
_entity.id
_entity.type
_entity.pdbx_description
1 polymer ?
#
loop_
_entity_poly.entity_id
_entity_poly.type
_entity_poly.pdbx_seq_one_letter_code
_entity_poly.pdbx_strand_id
1 'polypeptide(L)'
;MRLEVNGTKASLAFDFEEMNVLSFYDAAESPDAGFRRIFVTEPEHPYVGNWWPTGHGLGYEHGFTHQVVDLVTAIGAGEQPSPSFADALQVQKVLAAVEGSAAESSRWQEV
;
A
#
# COMPACT_ATOMS: atom_id res chain seq x y z
N MET A 1 4.54 -3.93 -10.16
CA MET A 1 5.07 -2.85 -9.27
C MET A 1 5.56 -3.52 -8.00
N ARG A 2 6.78 -3.21 -7.55
CA ARG A 2 7.36 -3.76 -6.32
C ARG A 2 7.64 -2.66 -5.32
N LEU A 3 7.38 -2.95 -4.04
CA LEU A 3 7.65 -2.06 -2.91
C LEU A 3 8.40 -2.85 -1.84
N GLU A 4 9.40 -2.24 -1.24
CA GLU A 4 10.08 -2.76 -0.05
C GLU A 4 10.32 -1.62 0.95
N VAL A 5 10.10 -1.89 2.23
CA VAL A 5 10.35 -0.96 3.33
C VAL A 5 11.18 -1.68 4.38
N ASN A 6 12.36 -1.13 4.69
CA ASN A 6 13.29 -1.67 5.67
C ASN A 6 13.38 -0.74 6.89
N GLY A 7 13.03 -1.27 8.05
CA GLY A 7 13.16 -0.58 9.33
C GLY A 7 14.08 -1.34 10.29
N THR A 8 14.42 -0.71 11.42
CA THR A 8 15.31 -1.33 12.42
C THR A 8 14.69 -2.53 13.14
N LYS A 9 13.36 -2.70 13.06
CA LYS A 9 12.62 -3.77 13.74
C LYS A 9 12.06 -4.83 12.79
N ALA A 10 11.81 -4.46 11.55
CA ALA A 10 11.12 -5.30 10.59
C ALA A 10 11.34 -4.80 9.17
N SER A 11 11.08 -5.68 8.21
CA SER A 11 11.01 -5.34 6.80
C SER A 11 9.71 -5.87 6.18
N LEU A 12 9.19 -5.13 5.20
CA LEU A 12 8.02 -5.48 4.42
C LEU A 12 8.37 -5.47 2.94
N ALA A 13 7.89 -6.45 2.19
CA ALA A 13 7.98 -6.46 0.73
C ALA A 13 6.67 -6.88 0.08
N PHE A 14 6.34 -6.26 -1.05
CA PHE A 14 5.13 -6.46 -1.82
C PHE A 14 5.41 -6.42 -3.32
N ASP A 15 4.77 -7.32 -4.06
CA ASP A 15 4.75 -7.32 -5.53
C ASP A 15 3.30 -7.42 -6.01
N PHE A 16 2.88 -6.48 -6.85
CA PHE A 16 1.53 -6.47 -7.39
C PHE A 16 1.24 -7.66 -8.31
N GLU A 17 2.27 -8.29 -8.91
CA GLU A 17 2.07 -9.56 -9.65
C GLU A 17 1.69 -10.73 -8.72
N GLU A 18 2.03 -10.64 -7.44
CA GLU A 18 1.60 -11.53 -6.36
C GLU A 18 0.71 -10.79 -5.34
N MET A 19 -0.29 -10.02 -5.80
CA MET A 19 -1.02 -9.05 -4.98
C MET A 19 -1.69 -9.59 -3.69
N ASN A 20 -1.86 -10.91 -3.56
CA ASN A 20 -2.43 -11.56 -2.38
C ASN A 20 -1.37 -11.97 -1.34
N VAL A 21 -0.11 -11.59 -1.53
CA VAL A 21 1.00 -11.95 -0.64
C VAL A 21 1.69 -10.69 -0.11
N LEU A 22 1.82 -10.62 1.21
CA LEU A 22 2.71 -9.68 1.89
C LEU A 22 3.87 -10.45 2.49
N SER A 23 5.10 -10.07 2.14
CA SER A 23 6.31 -10.63 2.75
C SER A 23 6.68 -9.81 3.96
N PHE A 24 6.85 -10.48 5.12
CA PHE A 24 7.19 -9.83 6.38
C PHE A 24 8.39 -10.49 7.04
N TYR A 25 9.33 -9.68 7.49
CA TYR A 25 10.50 -10.07 8.27
C TYR A 25 10.45 -9.39 9.64
N ASP A 26 10.64 -10.14 10.72
CA ASP A 26 10.74 -9.62 12.09
C ASP A 26 12.17 -9.78 12.63
N ALA A 27 12.82 -8.67 12.95
CA ALA A 27 14.19 -8.69 13.47
C ALA A 27 14.28 -9.32 14.88
N ALA A 28 13.17 -9.40 15.62
CA ALA A 28 13.13 -10.03 16.94
C ALA A 28 13.23 -11.57 16.87
N GLU A 29 13.03 -12.17 15.70
CA GLU A 29 13.09 -13.63 15.49
C GLU A 29 14.53 -14.14 15.26
N SER A 30 15.55 -13.29 15.43
CA SER A 30 16.97 -13.67 15.31
C SER A 30 17.35 -14.79 16.30
N PRO A 31 18.16 -15.79 15.90
CA PRO A 31 18.94 -15.87 14.66
C PRO A 31 18.18 -16.45 13.45
N ASP A 32 16.99 -17.02 13.66
CA ASP A 32 16.23 -17.75 12.63
C ASP A 32 15.31 -16.83 11.80
N ALA A 33 15.48 -15.51 11.92
CA ALA A 33 14.67 -14.52 11.24
C ALA A 33 14.77 -14.67 9.71
N GLY A 34 13.60 -14.69 9.06
CA GLY A 34 13.46 -14.77 7.61
C GLY A 34 12.13 -14.17 7.16
N PHE A 35 12.03 -13.83 5.88
CA PHE A 35 10.75 -13.38 5.33
C PHE A 35 9.76 -14.54 5.32
N ARG A 36 8.63 -14.36 6.01
CA ARG A 36 7.46 -15.21 5.87
C ARG A 36 6.48 -14.60 4.88
N ARG A 37 5.78 -15.48 4.15
CA ARG A 37 4.71 -15.10 3.23
C ARG A 37 3.39 -15.09 4.01
N ILE A 38 2.74 -13.94 4.07
CA ILE A 38 1.40 -13.78 4.59
C ILE A 38 0.45 -13.78 3.40
N PHE A 39 -0.36 -14.82 3.26
CA PHE A 39 -1.43 -14.85 2.27
C PHE A 39 -2.59 -14.00 2.79
N VAL A 40 -2.82 -12.85 2.17
CA VAL A 40 -3.80 -11.84 2.58
C VAL A 40 -5.20 -12.24 2.14
N THR A 41 -5.69 -13.37 2.67
CA THR A 41 -7.00 -13.96 2.35
C THR A 41 -7.81 -14.37 3.59
N GLU A 42 -7.27 -14.20 4.80
CA GLU A 42 -8.05 -14.34 6.04
C GLU A 42 -9.10 -13.23 6.21
N PRO A 43 -10.25 -13.51 6.83
CA PRO A 43 -11.35 -12.55 6.99
C PRO A 43 -10.99 -11.34 7.85
N GLU A 44 -10.00 -11.46 8.74
CA GLU A 44 -9.48 -10.35 9.56
C GLU A 44 -8.62 -9.37 8.75
N HIS A 45 -8.15 -9.75 7.56
CA HIS A 45 -7.41 -8.82 6.71
C HIS A 45 -8.32 -7.75 6.13
N PRO A 46 -7.82 -6.52 5.89
CA PRO A 46 -8.63 -5.41 5.40
C PRO A 46 -9.49 -5.79 4.20
N TYR A 47 -10.78 -5.49 4.29
CA TYR A 47 -11.84 -5.77 3.29
C TYR A 47 -12.17 -7.24 3.01
N VAL A 48 -11.24 -8.18 3.25
CA VAL A 48 -11.30 -9.57 2.77
C VAL A 48 -12.53 -10.33 3.27
N GLY A 49 -12.96 -10.11 4.53
CA GLY A 49 -14.11 -10.80 5.12
C GLY A 49 -15.45 -10.60 4.41
N ASN A 50 -15.54 -9.68 3.44
CA ASN A 50 -16.74 -9.43 2.63
C ASN A 50 -16.72 -10.14 1.25
N TRP A 51 -15.70 -10.96 0.98
CA TRP A 51 -15.51 -11.62 -0.31
C TRP A 51 -15.62 -13.14 -0.20
N TRP A 52 -14.51 -13.84 -0.41
CA TRP A 52 -14.44 -15.30 -0.51
C TRP A 52 -13.82 -15.92 0.75
N PRO A 53 -14.03 -17.23 0.99
CA PRO A 53 -13.31 -17.94 2.05
C PRO A 53 -11.79 -17.91 1.86
N THR A 54 -11.05 -18.08 2.96
CA THR A 54 -9.58 -18.16 3.00
C THR A 54 -9.00 -19.01 1.87
N GLY A 55 -7.91 -18.52 1.27
CA GLY A 55 -7.22 -19.14 0.14
C GLY A 55 -7.71 -18.71 -1.25
N HIS A 56 -8.84 -18.00 -1.34
CA HIS A 56 -9.37 -17.46 -2.60
C HIS A 56 -8.97 -15.99 -2.74
N GLY A 57 -7.95 -15.75 -3.57
CA GLY A 57 -7.37 -14.42 -3.76
C GLY A 57 -8.31 -13.42 -4.44
N LEU A 58 -8.02 -12.14 -4.24
CA LEU A 58 -8.63 -11.02 -4.93
C LEU A 58 -7.79 -10.60 -6.15
N GLY A 59 -8.40 -9.80 -7.02
CA GLY A 59 -7.81 -9.24 -8.23
C GLY A 59 -7.79 -7.70 -8.23
N TYR A 60 -7.17 -7.13 -9.26
CA TYR A 60 -7.03 -5.67 -9.46
C TYR A 60 -8.36 -4.90 -9.30
N GLU A 61 -9.46 -5.47 -9.80
CA GLU A 61 -10.78 -4.83 -9.80
C GLU A 61 -11.35 -4.62 -8.38
N HIS A 62 -10.89 -5.40 -7.40
CA HIS A 62 -11.45 -5.39 -6.05
C HIS A 62 -11.08 -4.11 -5.30
N GLY A 63 -9.89 -3.55 -5.58
CA GLY A 63 -9.44 -2.29 -5.00
C GLY A 63 -10.38 -1.12 -5.33
N PHE A 64 -11.01 -1.12 -6.51
CA PHE A 64 -12.02 -0.11 -6.86
C PHE A 64 -13.29 -0.25 -6.04
N THR A 65 -13.71 -1.49 -5.77
CA THR A 65 -14.85 -1.73 -4.89
C THR A 65 -14.53 -1.26 -3.47
N HIS A 66 -13.32 -1.54 -2.96
CA HIS A 66 -12.87 -1.09 -1.65
C HIS A 66 -12.88 0.45 -1.55
N GLN A 67 -12.40 1.15 -2.58
CA GLN A 67 -12.46 2.61 -2.65
C GLN A 67 -13.90 3.17 -2.62
N VAL A 68 -14.84 2.54 -3.34
CA VAL A 68 -16.25 2.97 -3.32
C VAL A 68 -16.86 2.75 -1.93
N VAL A 69 -16.55 1.63 -1.27
CA VAL A 69 -17.01 1.36 0.10
C VAL A 69 -16.53 2.44 1.06
N ASP A 70 -15.23 2.77 1.05
CA ASP A 70 -14.67 3.78 1.96
C ASP A 70 -15.25 5.17 1.67
N LEU A 71 -15.38 5.54 0.40
CA LEU A 71 -15.93 6.83 0.00
C LEU A 71 -17.38 7.00 0.45
N VAL A 72 -18.25 6.04 0.14
CA VAL A 72 -19.67 6.12 0.50
C VAL A 72 -19.85 6.08 2.02
N THR A 73 -19.04 5.28 2.71
CA THR A 73 -19.06 5.21 4.18
C THR A 73 -18.68 6.54 4.80
N ALA A 74 -17.58 7.17 4.36
CA ALA A 74 -17.15 8.48 4.87
C ALA A 74 -18.21 9.57 4.59
N ILE A 75 -18.80 9.60 3.39
CA ILE A 75 -19.89 10.53 3.07
C ILE A 75 -21.09 10.31 4.00
N GLY A 76 -21.49 9.06 4.22
CA GLY A 76 -22.60 8.74 5.12
C GLY A 76 -22.34 9.13 6.58
N ALA A 77 -21.08 9.09 7.01
CA ALA A 77 -20.65 9.51 8.34
C ALA A 77 -20.41 11.04 8.46
N GLY A 78 -20.41 11.79 7.35
CA GLY A 78 -20.04 13.20 7.34
C GLY A 78 -18.54 13.43 7.60
N GLU A 79 -17.71 12.44 7.30
CA GLU A 79 -16.26 12.47 7.47
C GLU A 79 -15.55 12.78 6.15
N GLN A 80 -14.36 13.37 6.23
CA GLN A 80 -13.53 13.65 5.04
C GLN A 80 -12.90 12.34 4.53
N PRO A 81 -13.19 11.89 3.29
CA PRO A 81 -12.54 10.72 2.72
C PRO A 81 -11.04 10.94 2.53
N SER A 82 -10.26 9.85 2.61
CA SER A 82 -8.82 9.82 2.39
C SER A 82 -8.46 8.89 1.22
N PRO A 83 -7.43 9.21 0.41
CA PRO A 83 -6.65 10.45 0.44
C PRO A 83 -7.48 11.66 -0.03
N SER A 84 -7.18 12.82 0.55
CA SER A 84 -7.83 14.10 0.23
C SER A 84 -7.18 14.79 -0.98
N PHE A 85 -7.78 15.89 -1.44
CA PHE A 85 -7.15 16.73 -2.46
C PHE A 85 -5.87 17.42 -1.98
N ALA A 86 -5.72 17.67 -0.68
CA ALA A 86 -4.47 18.19 -0.13
C ALA A 86 -3.34 17.15 -0.23
N ASP A 87 -3.66 15.88 0.00
CA ASP A 87 -2.71 14.76 -0.19
C ASP A 87 -2.35 14.62 -1.67
N ALA A 88 -3.32 14.72 -2.58
CA ALA A 88 -3.07 14.70 -4.02
C ALA A 88 -2.16 15.86 -4.47
N LEU A 89 -2.32 17.06 -3.89
CA LEU A 89 -1.44 18.20 -4.17
C LEU A 89 0.00 17.92 -3.69
N GLN A 90 0.18 17.30 -2.53
CA GLN A 90 1.51 16.92 -2.05
C GLN A 90 2.18 15.95 -3.02
N VAL A 91 1.45 14.94 -3.51
CA VAL A 91 1.97 13.99 -4.50
C VAL A 91 2.36 14.72 -5.79
N GLN A 92 1.55 15.67 -6.26
CA GLN A 92 1.87 16.46 -7.45
C GLN A 92 3.14 17.31 -7.29
N LYS A 93 3.43 17.83 -6.09
CA LYS A 93 4.69 18.54 -5.83
C LYS A 93 5.89 17.61 -5.95
N VAL A 94 5.79 16.37 -5.47
CA VAL A 94 6.85 15.36 -5.66
C VAL A 94 7.06 15.08 -7.16
N LEU A 95 5.97 14.88 -7.92
CA LEU A 95 6.06 14.64 -9.37
C LEU A 95 6.71 15.82 -10.11
N ALA A 96 6.32 17.05 -9.76
CA ALA A 96 6.91 18.26 -10.33
C ALA A 96 8.40 18.41 -9.98
N ALA A 97 8.81 18.07 -8.76
CA ALA A 97 10.22 18.08 -8.36
C ALA A 97 11.05 17.04 -9.13
N VAL A 98 10.50 15.87 -9.43
CA VAL A 98 11.16 14.85 -10.28
C VAL A 98 11.32 15.36 -11.71
N GLU A 99 10.29 15.98 -12.30
CA GLU A 99 10.36 16.57 -13.63
C GLU A 99 11.42 17.69 -13.69
N GLY A 100 11.41 18.60 -12.70
CA GLY A 100 12.40 19.66 -12.58
C GLY A 100 13.82 19.13 -12.40
N SER A 101 14.00 18.07 -11.59
CA SER A 101 15.29 17.39 -11.42
C SER A 101 15.84 16.89 -12.76
N ALA A 102 15.02 16.19 -13.55
CA ALA A 102 15.41 15.66 -14.85
C ALA A 102 15.79 16.76 -15.84
N ALA A 103 15.06 17.87 -15.85
CA ALA A 103 15.36 19.04 -16.69
C ALA A 103 16.66 19.74 -16.28
N GLU A 104 17.02 19.71 -14.99
CA GLU A 104 18.21 20.37 -14.43
C GLU A 104 19.41 19.42 -14.27
N SER A 105 19.64 18.53 -15.24
CA SER A 105 20.79 17.59 -15.23
C SER A 105 20.79 16.66 -14.01
N SER A 106 19.61 16.17 -13.62
CA SER A 106 19.40 15.23 -12.51
C SER A 106 19.89 15.75 -11.16
N ARG A 107 19.72 17.05 -10.90
CA ARG A 107 20.03 17.67 -9.61
C ARG A 107 18.90 17.47 -8.60
N TRP A 108 19.24 17.40 -7.32
CA TRP A 108 18.27 17.32 -6.24
C TRP A 108 17.37 18.55 -6.20
N GLN A 109 16.08 18.33 -5.92
CA GLN A 109 15.05 19.35 -5.73
C GLN A 109 14.39 19.14 -4.36
N GLU A 110 14.06 20.22 -3.69
CA GLU A 110 13.27 20.20 -2.44
C GLU A 110 11.78 20.10 -2.77
N VAL A 111 11.00 19.47 -1.90
CA VAL A 111 9.53 19.28 -2.03
C VAL A 111 8.79 19.93 -0.87
#